data_AF-K1IWZ3-F1
#
_entry.id   AF-K1IWZ3-F1
#
_cell.length_a   1.000
_cell.length_b   1.000
_cell.length_c   1.000
_cell.angle_alpha   90.00
_cell.angle_beta   90.00
_cell.angle_gamma   90.00
#
_symmetry.space_group_name_H-M   'P 1'
#
loop_
_entity.id
_entity.type
_entity.pdbx_description
1 polymer ?
#
loop_
_entity_poly.entity_id
_entity_poly.type
_entity_poly.pdbx_seq_one_letter_code
_entity_poly.pdbx_strand_id
1 'polypeptide(L)' 'MVTSTLHTTDTEVEFTDNVQLVSTTDLKGDITYANPAFCQVAAYSGEVEQPFRPT' A
#
# COMPACT_ATOMS: atom_id res chain seq x y z
N MET A 1 21.39 -20.69 -2.43
CA MET A 1 21.71 -19.39 -1.80
C MET A 1 21.03 -18.30 -2.62
N VAL A 2 20.02 -17.63 -2.08
CA VAL A 2 19.52 -16.34 -2.60
C VAL A 2 19.11 -15.53 -1.38
N THR A 3 20.04 -14.76 -0.83
CA THR A 3 19.75 -13.74 0.18
C THR A 3 19.19 -12.53 -0.56
N SER A 4 17.87 -12.39 -0.60
CA SER A 4 17.22 -11.16 -1.05
C SER A 4 17.69 -10.02 -0.16
N THR A 5 18.52 -9.14 -0.70
CA THR A 5 18.93 -7.89 -0.06
C THR A 5 17.70 -6.99 0.00
N LEU A 6 16.92 -7.11 1.08
CA LEU A 6 15.92 -6.10 1.46
C LEU A 6 16.67 -4.77 1.62
N HIS A 7 16.57 -3.92 0.60
CA HIS A 7 17.10 -2.57 0.62
C HIS A 7 16.15 -1.70 1.45
N THR A 8 16.15 -1.93 2.77
CA THR A 8 15.48 -1.03 3.70
C THR A 8 16.33 0.22 3.75
N THR A 9 15.89 1.27 3.07
CA THR A 9 16.42 2.60 3.33
C THR A 9 15.98 2.93 4.75
N ASP A 10 16.92 3.12 5.67
CA ASP A 10 16.67 3.56 7.05
C ASP A 10 16.24 5.04 7.05
N THR A 11 15.23 5.33 6.23
CA THR A 11 14.75 6.66 5.87
C THR A 11 13.30 6.70 6.27
N GLU A 12 13.06 7.43 7.34
CA GLU A 12 11.72 7.70 7.83
C GLU A 12 11.08 8.75 6.90
N VAL A 13 9.85 8.47 6.45
CA VAL A 13 9.08 9.42 5.65
C VAL A 13 8.04 10.04 6.56
N GLU A 14 8.21 11.31 6.88
CA GLU A 14 7.21 12.06 7.65
C GLU A 14 6.00 12.38 6.77
N PHE A 15 4.82 12.07 7.29
CA PHE A 15 3.54 12.45 6.69
C PHE A 15 2.85 13.46 7.60
N THR A 16 2.15 14.41 6.99
CA THR A 16 1.27 15.31 7.73
C THR A 16 0.12 14.53 8.37
N ASP A 17 -0.34 14.98 9.54
CA ASP A 17 -1.47 14.39 10.28
C ASP A 17 -2.77 14.24 9.46
N ASN A 18 -2.88 14.97 8.34
CA ASN A 18 -3.99 14.93 7.40
C ASN A 18 -3.94 13.74 6.43
N VAL A 19 -2.84 12.99 6.42
CA VAL A 19 -2.63 11.84 5.54
C VAL A 19 -3.07 10.58 6.27
N GLN A 20 -4.10 9.92 5.75
CA GLN A 20 -4.54 8.62 6.23
C GLN A 20 -4.09 7.52 5.28
N LEU A 21 -3.58 6.44 5.82
CA LEU A 21 -3.21 5.23 5.09
C LEU A 21 -4.41 4.29 5.11
N VAL A 22 -5.11 4.16 3.98
CA VAL A 22 -6.35 3.39 3.89
C VAL A 22 -6.15 2.25 2.91
N SER A 23 -6.37 1.03 3.38
CA SER A 23 -6.45 -0.17 2.56
C SER A 23 -7.73 -0.94 2.86
N THR A 24 -8.22 -1.67 1.87
CA THR A 24 -9.32 -2.62 1.99
C THR A 24 -8.80 -3.97 1.56
N THR A 25 -8.99 -4.97 2.40
CA THR A 25 -8.59 -6.36 2.13
C THR A 25 -9.83 -7.23 1.95
N ASP A 26 -9.69 -8.31 1.19
CA ASP A 26 -10.69 -9.37 1.17
C ASP A 26 -10.56 -10.28 2.42
N LEU A 27 -11.41 -11.32 2.50
CA LEU A 27 -11.38 -12.30 3.58
C LEU A 27 -10.15 -13.23 3.56
N LYS A 28 -9.40 -13.25 2.45
CA LYS A 28 -8.16 -14.02 2.29
C LYS A 28 -6.93 -13.21 2.73
N GLY A 29 -7.09 -11.90 2.91
CA GLY A 29 -6.03 -10.97 3.28
C GLY A 29 -5.39 -10.26 2.08
N ASP A 30 -5.94 -10.43 0.87
CA ASP A 30 -5.47 -9.75 -0.33
C ASP A 30 -6.00 -8.31 -0.36
N ILE A 31 -5.11 -7.34 -0.58
CA ILE A 31 -5.48 -5.92 -0.68
C ILE A 31 -6.24 -5.70 -1.99
N THR A 32 -7.52 -5.36 -1.88
CA THR A 32 -8.43 -5.08 -3.01
C THR A 32 -8.55 -3.59 -3.31
N TYR A 33 -8.19 -2.73 -2.36
CA TYR A 33 -8.09 -1.29 -2.58
C TYR A 33 -7.02 -0.69 -1.67
N ALA A 34 -6.28 0.27 -2.19
CA ALA A 34 -5.35 1.09 -1.41
C ALA A 34 -5.45 2.53 -1.90
N ASN A 35 -5.44 3.48 -0.97
CA ASN A 35 -5.38 4.88 -1.34
C ASN A 35 -3.97 5.27 -1.83
N PRO A 36 -3.83 6.34 -2.63
CA PRO A 36 -2.53 6.73 -3.19
C PRO A 36 -1.43 6.97 -2.14
N ALA A 37 -1.80 7.47 -0.95
CA ALA A 37 -0.86 7.66 0.15
C ALA A 37 -0.28 6.33 0.64
N PHE A 38 -1.10 5.29 0.76
CA PHE A 38 -0.64 3.93 1.09
C PHE A 38 0.29 3.39 0.01
N CYS A 39 -0.07 3.55 -1.26
CA CYS A 39 0.75 3.09 -2.38
C CYS A 39 2.16 3.74 -2.38
N GLN A 40 2.23 5.03 -2.05
CA GLN A 40 3.48 5.78 -1.97
C GLN A 40 4.40 5.27 -0.84
N VAL A 41 3.85 4.89 0.32
CA VAL A 41 4.62 4.35 1.45
C VAL A 41 5.02 2.90 1.23
N ALA A 42 4.07 2.07 0.81
CA ALA A 42 4.29 0.65 0.64
C ALA A 42 5.11 0.31 -0.63
N ALA A 43 5.55 1.34 -1.39
CA ALA A 43 6.11 1.21 -2.72
C ALA A 43 5.27 0.32 -3.64
N TYR A 44 3.96 0.29 -3.39
CA TYR A 44 3.02 -0.60 -4.06
C TYR A 44 2.52 0.11 -5.32
N SER A 45 3.01 -0.31 -6.48
CA SER A 45 2.57 0.20 -7.79
C SER A 45 1.36 -0.55 -8.34
N GLY A 46 0.66 -1.30 -7.48
CA GLY A 46 -0.38 -2.25 -7.89
C GLY A 46 -1.59 -1.55 -8.49
N GLU A 47 -1.89 -1.89 -9.73
CA GLU A 47 -3.19 -1.70 -10.35
C GLU A 47 -4.22 -2.50 -9.53
N VAL A 48 -4.80 -1.84 -8.52
CA VAL A 48 -5.90 -2.41 -7.73
C VAL A 48 -7.13 -2.36 -8.61
N GLU A 49 -7.51 -3.53 -9.13
CA GLU A 49 -8.76 -3.74 -9.85
C GLU A 49 -9.90 -3.29 -8.92
N GLN A 50 -10.48 -2.11 -9.21
CA GLN A 50 -11.44 -1.50 -8.31
C GLN A 50 -12.62 -2.46 -8.10
N PRO A 51 -12.91 -2.90 -6.86
CA PRO A 51 -14.15 -3.60 -6.61
C PRO A 51 -15.28 -2.57 -6.78
N PHE A 52 -15.93 -2.67 -7.94
CA PHE A 52 -17.25 -2.16 -8.30
C PHE A 52 -17.83 -1.09 -7.35
N ARG A 53 -17.86 0.18 -7.77
CA ARG A 53 -18.69 1.20 -7.12
C ARG A 53 -20.18 0.86 -7.30
N PRO A 54 -20.97 0.57 -6.26
CA PRO A 54 -22.39 0.82 -6.34
C PRO A 54 -22.61 2.34 -6.22
N THR A 55 -23.48 2.87 -7.06
CA THR A 55 -23.94 4.27 -7.02
C THR A 55 -24.68 4.56 -5.72
#